data_AF-A0A833UXH9-F1
#
_entry.id   AF-A0A833UXH9-F1
#
_cell.length_a   1.000
_cell.length_b   1.000
_cell.length_c   1.000
_cell.angle_alpha   90.00
_cell.angle_beta   90.00
_cell.angle_gamma   90.00
#
_symmetry.space_group_name_H-M   'P 1'
#
loop_
_entity.id
_entity.type
_entity.pdbx_description
1 polymer ?
#
loop_
_entity_poly.entity_id
_entity_poly.type
_entity_poly.pdbx_seq_one_letter_code
_entity_poly.pdbx_strand_id
1 'polypeptide(L)'
;MDRSSFVEPVVLTPRSHTPVAHGPSSHQRKPFSVNLMQGTRLGDFSVKVIGKVAYMFWILNYRLNEACHLLLSKRPCFPKLEAIKNATADILTGISKSTVTLSWPGSNCSTVEVSGLDIGWGQRIPLTYDKEKGVWSLKRELAEGRYEYKFVIDGEWKCNENEALTSPNGDGHVNNYIEVYGKGSNKEERELRNRLTSENCDLTKEERLMIREFLEQFGE
;
A
#
# COMPACT_ATOMS: atom_id res chain seq x y z
N MET A 1 -71.08 4.16 -30.25
CA MET A 1 -72.32 4.64 -29.62
C MET A 1 -72.08 4.58 -28.12
N ASP A 2 -71.34 5.54 -27.58
CA ASP A 2 -71.79 6.86 -27.09
C ASP A 2 -72.39 6.78 -25.67
N ARG A 3 -71.62 7.27 -24.69
CA ARG A 3 -71.97 8.32 -23.70
C ARG A 3 -71.42 8.07 -22.29
N SER A 4 -70.55 9.00 -21.93
CA SER A 4 -70.12 9.40 -20.60
C SER A 4 -71.26 9.92 -19.72
N SER A 5 -71.14 9.74 -18.40
CA SER A 5 -71.62 10.72 -17.42
C SER A 5 -70.81 10.65 -16.13
N PHE A 6 -70.58 11.85 -15.57
CA PHE A 6 -69.55 12.29 -14.66
C PHE A 6 -70.18 12.59 -13.27
N VAL A 7 -69.44 12.32 -12.18
CA VAL A 7 -69.38 12.93 -10.80
C VAL A 7 -70.67 13.24 -9.97
N GLU A 8 -70.65 12.95 -8.66
CA GLU A 8 -70.17 13.87 -7.59
C GLU A 8 -70.13 13.21 -6.18
N PRO A 9 -69.38 13.78 -5.20
CA PRO A 9 -68.98 13.13 -3.95
C PRO A 9 -69.78 13.58 -2.71
N VAL A 10 -69.70 12.82 -1.62
CA VAL A 10 -70.24 13.24 -0.30
C VAL A 10 -69.11 13.48 0.69
N VAL A 11 -69.03 14.72 1.17
CA VAL A 11 -68.17 15.21 2.26
C VAL A 11 -68.98 15.17 3.56
N LEU A 12 -68.43 14.61 4.64
CA LEU A 12 -68.86 14.92 6.01
C LEU A 12 -67.65 15.18 6.93
N THR A 13 -67.84 16.21 7.73
CA THR A 13 -66.90 17.07 8.47
C THR A 13 -66.36 16.50 9.79
N PRO A 14 -65.30 17.10 10.38
CA PRO A 14 -64.58 16.55 11.53
C PRO A 14 -65.21 16.94 12.88
N ARG A 15 -64.99 16.12 13.91
CA ARG A 15 -65.19 16.51 15.33
C ARG A 15 -63.87 16.42 16.10
N SER A 16 -63.53 17.56 16.67
CA SER A 16 -62.46 17.82 17.63
C SER A 16 -62.79 17.32 19.03
N HIS A 17 -61.83 16.73 19.74
CA HIS A 17 -61.58 16.93 21.18
C HIS A 17 -60.20 16.35 21.56
N THR A 18 -59.35 17.18 22.16
CA THR A 18 -58.07 16.85 22.84
C THR A 18 -58.30 16.90 24.38
N PRO A 19 -57.30 16.67 25.25
CA PRO A 19 -56.31 15.59 25.34
C PRO A 19 -56.29 14.96 26.77
N VAL A 20 -55.76 13.74 26.95
CA VAL A 20 -55.30 13.27 28.28
C VAL A 20 -53.96 12.56 28.14
N ALA A 21 -52.97 13.03 28.89
CA ALA A 21 -51.60 12.53 28.93
C ALA A 21 -51.44 11.51 30.06
N HIS A 22 -50.85 10.34 29.77
CA HIS A 22 -50.18 9.50 30.76
C HIS A 22 -49.04 8.69 30.12
N GLY A 23 -47.82 8.90 30.63
CA GLY A 23 -46.81 7.85 30.88
C GLY A 23 -45.94 7.37 29.69
N PRO A 24 -44.58 7.43 29.80
CA PRO A 24 -43.69 6.96 28.75
C PRO A 24 -43.24 5.51 29.01
N SER A 25 -43.34 4.62 28.00
CA SER A 25 -42.36 3.54 27.80
C SER A 25 -42.65 2.77 26.51
N SER A 26 -41.78 2.89 25.52
CA SER A 26 -41.01 1.76 24.96
C SER A 26 -40.31 2.19 23.68
N HIS A 27 -39.10 1.65 23.53
CA HIS A 27 -38.12 2.03 22.52
C HIS A 27 -38.60 1.79 21.07
N GLN A 28 -38.75 2.87 20.30
CA GLN A 28 -38.56 2.81 18.84
C GLN A 28 -37.17 3.31 18.51
N ARG A 29 -36.29 2.38 18.11
CA ARG A 29 -35.00 2.70 17.51
C ARG A 29 -35.27 3.44 16.19
N LYS A 30 -34.88 4.71 16.13
CA LYS A 30 -34.75 5.43 14.85
C LYS A 30 -33.71 4.70 13.98
N PRO A 31 -33.94 4.53 12.68
CA PRO A 31 -32.88 4.06 11.79
C PRO A 31 -31.77 5.11 11.78
N PHE A 32 -30.56 4.69 12.16
CA PHE A 32 -29.36 5.49 11.93
C PHE A 32 -29.14 5.58 10.43
N SER A 33 -29.41 6.76 9.86
CA SER A 33 -28.84 7.15 8.58
C SER A 33 -27.32 7.21 8.75
N VAL A 34 -26.63 6.17 8.30
CA VAL A 34 -25.18 6.19 8.17
C VAL A 34 -24.89 7.08 6.96
N ASN A 35 -24.61 8.35 7.24
CA ASN A 35 -23.96 9.22 6.28
C ASN A 35 -22.65 8.54 5.87
N LEU A 36 -22.52 8.30 4.57
CA LEU A 36 -21.32 7.84 3.89
C LEU A 36 -20.22 8.89 4.11
N MET A 37 -19.45 8.75 5.18
CA MET A 37 -18.24 9.53 5.41
C MET A 37 -17.22 9.18 4.33
N GLN A 38 -16.78 10.23 3.65
CA GLN A 38 -15.97 10.23 2.46
C GLN A 38 -14.57 9.61 2.70
N GLY A 39 -14.15 8.75 1.77
CA GLY A 39 -12.77 8.60 1.33
C GLY A 39 -11.72 8.10 2.34
N THR A 40 -11.72 6.81 2.68
CA THR A 40 -10.48 6.16 3.12
C THR A 40 -9.51 6.08 1.94
N ARG A 41 -8.39 6.80 2.01
CA ARG A 41 -7.32 6.72 1.01
C ARG A 41 -6.86 5.26 0.91
N LEU A 42 -6.72 4.72 -0.31
CA LEU A 42 -6.22 3.37 -0.58
C LEU A 42 -4.91 3.05 0.19
N GLY A 43 -4.10 4.07 0.49
CA GLY A 43 -2.90 3.96 1.33
C GLY A 43 -3.14 3.46 2.75
N ASP A 44 -4.18 3.94 3.45
CA ASP A 44 -4.45 3.58 4.85
C ASP A 44 -4.91 2.13 4.99
N PHE A 45 -5.58 1.62 3.96
CA PHE A 45 -6.02 0.24 3.93
C PHE A 45 -4.83 -0.72 3.72
N SER A 46 -3.89 -0.38 2.85
CA SER A 46 -2.69 -1.19 2.60
C SER A 46 -1.78 -1.29 3.83
N VAL A 47 -1.60 -0.20 4.58
CA VAL A 47 -0.75 -0.20 5.79
C VAL A 47 -1.34 -1.12 6.87
N LYS A 48 -2.66 -1.08 7.08
CA LYS A 48 -3.36 -1.95 8.04
C LYS A 48 -3.31 -3.44 7.66
N VAL A 49 -3.22 -3.76 6.37
CA VAL A 49 -3.10 -5.13 5.86
C VAL A 49 -1.68 -5.67 6.07
N ILE A 50 -0.66 -4.89 5.68
CA ILE A 50 0.76 -5.26 5.85
C ILE A 50 1.08 -5.46 7.34
N GLY A 51 0.64 -4.54 8.21
CA GLY A 51 0.87 -4.63 9.65
C GLY A 51 0.27 -5.89 10.29
N LYS A 52 -0.86 -6.39 9.80
CA LYS A 52 -1.46 -7.64 10.29
C LYS A 52 -0.61 -8.86 9.94
N VAL A 53 -0.15 -8.95 8.68
CA VAL A 53 0.73 -10.05 8.25
C VAL A 53 2.05 -10.00 9.02
N ALA A 54 2.63 -8.81 9.16
CA ALA A 54 3.86 -8.62 9.94
C ALA A 54 3.67 -9.02 11.41
N TYR A 55 2.56 -8.62 12.05
CA TYR A 55 2.27 -9.03 13.43
C TYR A 55 2.11 -10.54 13.58
N MET A 56 1.38 -11.20 12.67
CA MET A 56 1.24 -12.65 12.68
C MET A 56 2.59 -13.35 12.50
N PHE A 57 3.42 -12.83 11.61
CA PHE A 57 4.74 -13.36 11.29
C PHE A 57 5.74 -13.14 12.42
N TRP A 58 5.83 -11.93 13.00
CA TRP A 58 6.82 -11.60 14.03
C TRP A 58 6.40 -12.05 15.43
N ILE A 59 5.11 -11.90 15.79
CA ILE A 59 4.64 -12.06 17.17
C ILE A 59 3.87 -13.36 17.37
N LEU A 60 2.95 -13.71 16.46
CA LEU A 60 2.07 -14.89 16.64
C LEU A 60 2.67 -16.20 16.13
N ASN A 61 3.95 -16.22 15.75
CA ASN A 61 4.70 -17.40 15.31
C ASN A 61 4.18 -18.10 14.05
N TYR A 62 3.47 -17.38 13.17
CA TYR A 62 3.15 -17.90 11.84
C TYR A 62 4.39 -17.90 10.95
N ARG A 63 4.41 -18.75 9.91
CA ARG A 63 5.27 -18.53 8.75
C ARG A 63 4.69 -17.41 7.88
N LEU A 64 5.52 -16.67 7.16
CA LEU A 64 5.06 -15.49 6.40
C LEU A 64 3.98 -15.87 5.36
N ASN A 65 4.21 -16.96 4.62
CA ASN A 65 3.26 -17.45 3.61
C ASN A 65 1.96 -17.94 4.25
N GLU A 66 2.02 -18.64 5.38
CA GLU A 66 0.83 -19.09 6.13
C GLU A 66 0.00 -17.89 6.63
N ALA A 67 0.66 -16.86 7.16
CA ALA A 67 0.01 -15.63 7.58
C ALA A 67 -0.68 -14.90 6.42
N CYS A 68 0.02 -14.82 5.27
CA CYS A 68 -0.53 -14.25 4.05
C CYS A 68 -1.76 -15.03 3.56
N HIS A 69 -1.66 -16.36 3.45
CA HIS A 69 -2.76 -17.21 3.03
C HIS A 69 -3.98 -17.10 3.96
N LEU A 70 -3.76 -17.07 5.28
CA LEU A 70 -4.86 -16.86 6.23
C LEU A 70 -5.55 -15.51 6.00
N LEU A 71 -4.79 -14.44 5.81
CA LEU A 71 -5.36 -13.12 5.53
C LEU A 71 -6.17 -13.12 4.22
N LEU A 72 -5.60 -13.67 3.15
CA LEU A 72 -6.26 -13.75 1.84
C LEU A 72 -7.53 -14.60 1.88
N SER A 73 -7.58 -15.64 2.73
CA SER A 73 -8.79 -16.44 2.96
C SER A 73 -9.96 -15.67 3.57
N LYS A 74 -9.66 -14.58 4.29
CA LYS A 74 -10.66 -13.73 4.95
C LYS A 74 -10.96 -12.47 4.15
N ARG A 75 -9.98 -11.95 3.43
CA ARG A 75 -10.12 -10.72 2.67
C ARG A 75 -9.18 -10.71 1.46
N PRO A 76 -9.73 -10.64 0.23
CA PRO A 76 -8.95 -10.32 -0.95
C PRO A 76 -8.22 -8.98 -0.77
N CYS A 77 -6.90 -9.01 -0.88
CA CYS A 77 -6.02 -7.85 -0.77
C CYS A 77 -4.67 -8.15 -1.43
N PHE A 78 -3.79 -7.14 -1.49
CA PHE A 78 -2.44 -7.27 -2.05
C PHE A 78 -1.38 -6.97 -0.98
N PRO A 79 -1.10 -7.91 -0.07
CA PRO A 79 -0.10 -7.71 0.98
C PRO A 79 1.29 -7.61 0.37
N LYS A 80 2.02 -6.54 0.70
CA LYS A 80 3.39 -6.31 0.19
C LYS A 80 4.40 -7.15 0.98
N LEU A 81 4.50 -8.45 0.67
CA LEU A 81 5.38 -9.38 1.40
C LEU A 81 6.84 -8.96 1.37
N GLU A 82 7.32 -8.45 0.24
CA GLU A 82 8.70 -7.96 0.10
C GLU A 82 9.03 -6.82 1.07
N ALA A 83 8.05 -5.97 1.40
CA ALA A 83 8.25 -4.93 2.42
C ALA A 83 8.43 -5.54 3.82
N ILE A 84 7.69 -6.60 4.13
CA ILE A 84 7.80 -7.31 5.42
C ILE A 84 9.15 -8.02 5.49
N LYS A 85 9.57 -8.71 4.43
CA LYS A 85 10.86 -9.40 4.36
C LYS A 85 12.04 -8.44 4.53
N ASN A 86 12.06 -7.34 3.76
CA ASN A 86 13.12 -6.33 3.88
C ASN A 86 13.13 -5.70 5.27
N ALA A 87 11.98 -5.32 5.83
CA ALA A 87 11.92 -4.80 7.21
C ALA A 87 12.40 -5.83 8.24
N THR A 88 12.09 -7.10 8.05
CA THR A 88 12.57 -8.19 8.93
C THR A 88 14.08 -8.32 8.86
N ALA A 89 14.65 -8.30 7.65
CA ALA A 89 16.09 -8.30 7.47
C ALA A 89 16.74 -7.07 8.11
N ASP A 90 16.19 -5.87 7.87
CA ASP A 90 16.70 -4.62 8.42
C ASP A 90 16.70 -4.59 9.96
N ILE A 91 15.70 -5.19 10.61
CA ILE A 91 15.67 -5.34 12.08
C ILE A 91 16.81 -6.25 12.56
N LEU A 92 17.08 -7.34 11.84
CA LEU A 92 18.03 -8.38 12.25
C LEU A 92 19.47 -8.13 11.82
N THR A 93 19.70 -7.37 10.74
CA THR A 93 21.02 -7.11 10.16
C THR A 93 21.40 -5.63 10.20
N GLY A 94 20.48 -4.76 10.63
CA GLY A 94 20.62 -3.32 10.45
C GLY A 94 20.35 -2.86 9.01
N ILE A 95 20.25 -1.54 8.83
CA ILE A 95 20.00 -0.91 7.54
C ILE A 95 21.34 -0.53 6.89
N SER A 96 21.63 -1.13 5.73
CA SER A 96 22.73 -0.69 4.85
C SER A 96 22.18 0.11 3.68
N LYS A 97 22.82 1.24 3.33
CA LYS A 97 22.42 2.10 2.22
C LYS A 97 23.52 2.23 1.17
N SER A 98 23.09 2.36 -0.08
CA SER A 98 23.96 2.63 -1.22
C SER A 98 23.38 3.73 -2.10
N THR A 99 24.23 4.60 -2.61
CA THR A 99 23.82 5.59 -3.63
C THR A 99 23.67 4.91 -4.98
N VAL A 100 22.49 5.03 -5.58
CA VAL A 100 22.22 4.65 -6.96
C VAL A 100 22.10 5.89 -7.84
N THR A 101 22.39 5.74 -9.13
CA THR A 101 22.17 6.78 -10.13
C THR A 101 21.20 6.24 -11.17
N LEU A 102 20.06 6.91 -11.32
CA LEU A 102 19.09 6.64 -12.39
C LEU A 102 19.33 7.65 -13.51
N SER A 103 19.24 7.20 -14.76
CA SER A 103 19.50 8.07 -15.90
C SER A 103 18.50 7.85 -17.04
N TRP A 104 18.22 8.94 -17.76
CA TRP A 104 17.44 8.93 -18.99
C TRP A 104 18.16 9.74 -20.08
N PRO A 105 18.51 9.14 -21.22
CA PRO A 105 19.22 9.85 -22.28
C PRO A 105 18.28 10.74 -23.10
N GLY A 106 18.84 11.81 -23.67
CA GLY A 106 18.17 12.65 -24.66
C GLY A 106 17.76 14.02 -24.15
N SER A 107 17.69 14.95 -25.10
CA SER A 107 17.38 16.37 -24.90
C SER A 107 16.00 16.78 -25.43
N ASN A 108 15.29 15.84 -26.07
CA ASN A 108 14.00 16.06 -26.74
C ASN A 108 12.80 16.00 -25.79
N CYS A 109 13.00 16.22 -24.50
CA CYS A 109 11.97 16.28 -23.49
C CYS A 109 12.18 17.50 -22.58
N SER A 110 11.09 18.02 -22.04
CA SER A 110 11.10 19.20 -21.18
C SER A 110 11.19 18.83 -19.70
N THR A 111 10.57 17.73 -19.32
CA THR A 111 10.63 17.19 -17.96
C THR A 111 10.88 15.69 -17.96
N VAL A 112 11.72 15.27 -17.01
CA VAL A 112 11.96 13.87 -16.70
C VAL A 112 11.80 13.71 -15.20
N GLU A 113 10.86 12.87 -14.79
CA GLU A 113 10.61 12.53 -13.39
C GLU A 113 10.68 11.01 -13.21
N VAL A 114 10.81 10.56 -11.96
CA VAL A 114 10.69 9.16 -11.58
C VAL A 114 9.68 8.98 -10.45
N SER A 115 8.92 7.89 -10.51
CA SER A 115 7.99 7.44 -9.47
C SER A 115 8.25 5.97 -9.12
N GLY A 116 7.76 5.51 -7.97
CA GLY A 116 8.13 4.22 -7.39
C GLY A 116 9.24 4.40 -6.36
N LEU A 117 10.30 3.58 -6.42
CA LEU A 117 11.43 3.63 -5.49
C LEU A 117 10.96 3.62 -4.02
N ASP A 118 11.63 4.41 -3.18
CA ASP A 118 11.32 4.62 -1.77
C ASP A 118 10.24 5.71 -1.52
N ILE A 119 9.74 6.37 -2.59
CA ILE A 119 8.69 7.40 -2.51
C ILE A 119 7.30 6.87 -2.87
N GLY A 120 7.22 5.66 -3.42
CA GLY A 120 5.99 5.05 -3.90
C GLY A 120 5.43 5.69 -5.18
N TRP A 121 4.33 5.11 -5.66
CA TRP A 121 3.73 5.44 -6.97
C TRP A 121 2.87 6.72 -6.99
N GLY A 122 2.61 7.32 -5.82
CA GLY A 122 1.81 8.54 -5.68
C GLY A 122 2.63 9.83 -5.69
N GLN A 123 3.96 9.72 -5.70
CA GLN A 123 4.90 10.84 -5.67
C GLN A 123 5.86 10.75 -6.85
N ARG A 124 6.50 11.88 -7.18
CA ARG A 124 7.48 11.97 -8.27
C ARG A 124 8.68 12.79 -7.83
N ILE A 125 9.86 12.41 -8.30
CA ILE A 125 11.09 13.20 -8.15
C ILE A 125 11.56 13.63 -9.54
N PRO A 126 11.79 14.94 -9.77
CA PRO A 126 12.39 15.41 -11.02
C PRO A 126 13.87 15.01 -11.11
N LEU A 127 14.32 14.66 -12.31
CA LEU A 127 15.73 14.46 -12.65
C LEU A 127 16.37 15.80 -13.07
N THR A 128 17.69 15.88 -12.93
CA THR A 128 18.47 17.04 -13.38
C THR A 128 19.08 16.76 -14.75
N TYR A 129 18.90 17.67 -15.70
CA TYR A 129 19.50 17.57 -17.03
C TYR A 129 20.96 18.06 -17.05
N ASP A 130 21.86 17.21 -17.50
CA ASP A 130 23.25 17.54 -17.81
C ASP A 130 23.35 17.87 -19.30
N LYS A 131 23.53 19.16 -19.62
CA LYS A 131 23.60 19.66 -21.01
C LYS A 131 24.83 19.17 -21.77
N GLU A 132 25.95 18.95 -21.08
CA GLU A 132 27.20 18.51 -21.71
C GLU A 132 27.13 17.04 -22.09
N LYS A 133 26.49 16.23 -21.25
CA LYS A 133 26.31 14.79 -21.50
C LYS A 133 25.05 14.46 -22.29
N GLY A 134 24.08 15.37 -22.37
CA GLY A 134 22.79 15.13 -23.00
C GLY A 134 21.94 14.09 -22.25
N VAL A 135 22.03 14.07 -20.91
CA VAL A 135 21.44 13.03 -20.05
C VAL A 135 20.75 13.65 -18.84
N TRP A 136 19.57 13.15 -18.50
CA TRP A 136 18.90 13.40 -17.24
C TRP A 136 19.38 12.41 -16.18
N SER A 137 19.62 12.87 -14.96
CA SER A 137 20.05 11.97 -13.87
C SER A 137 19.46 12.31 -12.51
N LEU A 138 19.32 11.28 -11.67
CA LEU A 138 18.99 11.38 -10.25
C LEU A 138 19.93 10.48 -9.45
N LYS A 139 20.60 11.05 -8.44
CA LYS A 139 21.29 10.29 -7.40
C LYS A 139 20.35 10.10 -6.21
N ARG A 140 20.19 8.87 -5.73
CA ARG A 140 19.33 8.53 -4.59
C ARG A 140 20.05 7.56 -3.67
N GLU A 141 20.04 7.81 -2.37
CA GLU A 141 20.47 6.82 -1.39
C GLU A 141 19.30 5.91 -1.05
N LEU A 142 19.48 4.61 -1.26
CA LEU A 142 18.47 3.59 -1.01
C LEU A 142 19.01 2.55 -0.04
N ALA A 143 18.14 2.03 0.82
CA ALA A 143 18.47 0.87 1.64
C ALA A 143 18.61 -0.39 0.75
N GLU A 144 19.30 -1.40 1.24
CA GLU A 144 19.40 -2.69 0.54
C GLU A 144 18.01 -3.28 0.23
N GLY A 145 17.83 -3.76 -1.00
CA GLY A 145 16.56 -4.31 -1.46
C GLY A 145 16.29 -4.03 -2.93
N ARG A 146 15.14 -4.50 -3.39
CA ARG A 146 14.68 -4.31 -4.77
C ARG A 146 13.64 -3.21 -4.84
N TYR A 147 13.85 -2.26 -5.75
CA TYR A 147 12.99 -1.10 -5.94
C TYR A 147 12.51 -1.03 -7.37
N GLU A 148 11.20 -1.14 -7.56
CA GLU A 148 10.58 -0.88 -8.85
C GLU A 148 10.36 0.62 -9.04
N TYR A 149 10.51 1.08 -10.28
CA TYR A 149 10.32 2.47 -10.64
C TYR A 149 9.89 2.61 -12.10
N LYS A 150 9.40 3.81 -12.45
CA LYS A 150 9.08 4.16 -13.83
C LYS A 150 9.31 5.64 -14.05
N PHE A 151 9.76 5.99 -15.26
CA PHE A 151 9.95 7.38 -15.64
C PHE A 151 8.62 8.02 -16.04
N VAL A 152 8.52 9.32 -15.83
CA VAL A 152 7.47 10.16 -16.39
C VAL A 152 8.13 11.24 -17.23
N ILE A 153 8.02 11.12 -18.54
CA ILE A 153 8.65 12.00 -19.52
C ILE A 153 7.56 12.88 -20.14
N ASP A 154 7.61 14.19 -19.89
CA ASP A 154 6.58 15.13 -20.36
C ASP A 154 5.14 14.68 -20.01
N GLY A 155 4.97 14.07 -18.83
CA GLY A 155 3.68 13.56 -18.34
C GLY A 155 3.37 12.11 -18.73
N GLU A 156 4.15 11.48 -19.61
CA GLU A 156 3.93 10.12 -20.08
C GLU A 156 4.77 9.09 -19.32
N TRP A 157 4.14 8.01 -18.87
CA TRP A 157 4.82 6.92 -18.16
C TRP A 157 5.64 6.05 -19.13
N LYS A 158 6.96 5.99 -18.94
CA LYS A 158 7.89 5.25 -19.80
C LYS A 158 8.84 4.38 -18.99
N CYS A 159 9.17 3.23 -19.55
CA CYS A 159 10.26 2.40 -19.07
C CYS A 159 11.51 2.68 -19.92
N ASN A 160 12.68 2.60 -19.31
CA ASN A 160 13.94 2.56 -20.03
C ASN A 160 14.20 1.11 -20.44
N GLU A 161 14.14 0.80 -21.73
CA GLU A 161 14.31 -0.55 -22.26
C GLU A 161 15.75 -1.08 -22.12
N ASN A 162 16.71 -0.19 -21.85
CA ASN A 162 18.11 -0.55 -21.64
C ASN A 162 18.45 -0.84 -20.16
N GLU A 163 17.49 -0.62 -19.27
CA GLU A 163 17.63 -0.89 -17.83
C GLU A 163 16.85 -2.15 -17.47
N ALA A 164 17.09 -2.69 -16.27
CA ALA A 164 16.38 -3.90 -15.84
C ALA A 164 14.86 -3.67 -15.78
N LEU A 165 14.09 -4.61 -16.33
CA LEU A 165 12.63 -4.57 -16.43
C LEU A 165 12.00 -5.73 -15.66
N THR A 166 10.88 -5.45 -14.99
CA THR A 166 10.06 -6.51 -14.40
C THR A 166 9.41 -7.34 -15.51
N SER A 167 9.02 -8.58 -15.19
CA SER A 167 7.98 -9.23 -15.97
C SER A 167 6.67 -8.43 -15.84
N PRO A 168 5.76 -8.50 -16.83
CA PRO A 168 4.44 -7.90 -16.71
C PRO A 168 3.74 -8.41 -15.44
N ASN A 169 3.19 -7.50 -14.65
CA ASN A 169 2.37 -7.87 -13.49
C ASN A 169 0.99 -8.41 -13.93
N GLY A 170 0.12 -8.74 -12.98
CA GLY A 170 -1.23 -9.26 -13.27
C GLY A 170 -2.10 -8.33 -14.12
N ASP A 171 -1.79 -7.03 -14.13
CA ASP A 171 -2.48 -6.01 -14.92
C ASP A 171 -1.74 -5.69 -16.25
N GLY A 172 -0.68 -6.44 -16.57
CA GLY A 172 0.14 -6.25 -17.77
C GLY A 172 1.13 -5.08 -17.68
N HIS A 173 1.26 -4.44 -16.52
CA HIS A 173 2.21 -3.34 -16.34
C HIS A 173 3.64 -3.87 -16.16
N VAL A 174 4.55 -3.27 -16.92
CA VAL A 174 6.00 -3.45 -16.79
C VAL A 174 6.59 -2.19 -16.16
N ASN A 175 7.53 -2.39 -15.24
CA ASN A 175 8.30 -1.34 -14.57
C ASN A 175 9.79 -1.58 -14.79
N ASN A 176 10.60 -0.53 -14.63
CA ASN A 176 12.01 -0.74 -14.37
C ASN A 176 12.21 -1.19 -12.92
N TYR A 177 13.34 -1.80 -12.61
CA TYR A 177 13.73 -2.02 -11.22
C TYR A 177 15.24 -1.88 -11.02
N ILE A 178 15.65 -1.66 -9.77
CA ILE A 178 17.04 -1.69 -9.35
C ILE A 178 17.18 -2.56 -8.10
N GLU A 179 18.26 -3.33 -8.04
CA GLU A 179 18.66 -4.08 -6.86
C GLU A 179 19.81 -3.34 -6.18
N VAL A 180 19.57 -2.96 -4.94
CA VAL A 180 20.53 -2.26 -4.09
C VAL A 180 21.10 -3.28 -3.14
N TYR A 181 22.42 -3.37 -3.07
CA TYR A 181 23.15 -4.28 -2.20
C TYR A 181 23.87 -3.48 -1.10
N GLY A 182 23.95 -4.06 0.10
CA GLY A 182 24.65 -3.46 1.23
C GLY A 182 26.17 -3.39 0.97
N LYS A 183 26.78 -2.24 1.27
CA LYS A 183 28.25 -2.12 1.25
C LYS A 183 28.79 -2.58 2.59
N GLY A 184 29.68 -3.58 2.57
CA GLY A 184 30.46 -3.96 3.75
C GLY A 184 29.78 -4.88 4.75
N SER A 185 28.65 -5.52 4.40
CA SER A 185 28.07 -6.58 5.23
C SER A 185 29.02 -7.79 5.28
N ASN A 186 29.20 -8.38 6.45
CA ASN A 186 29.97 -9.61 6.55
C ASN A 186 29.22 -10.77 5.85
N LYS A 187 29.90 -11.91 5.67
CA LYS A 187 29.32 -13.06 4.95
C LYS A 187 28.04 -13.57 5.62
N GLU A 188 27.99 -13.58 6.95
CA GLU A 188 26.86 -14.10 7.74
C GLU A 188 25.62 -13.21 7.60
N GLU A 189 25.78 -11.88 7.67
CA GLU A 189 24.69 -10.91 7.45
C GLU A 189 24.09 -11.05 6.05
N ARG A 190 24.94 -11.22 5.04
CA ARG A 190 24.50 -11.43 3.65
C ARG A 190 23.75 -12.75 3.49
N GLU A 191 24.22 -13.83 4.09
CA GLU A 191 23.54 -15.13 4.07
C GLU A 191 22.20 -15.08 4.81
N LEU A 192 22.17 -14.41 5.97
CA LEU A 192 20.96 -14.17 6.73
C LEU A 192 19.94 -13.38 5.90
N ARG A 193 20.35 -12.26 5.29
CA ARG A 193 19.47 -11.44 4.46
C ARG A 193 18.93 -12.23 3.26
N ASN A 194 19.78 -12.98 2.56
CA ASN A 194 19.34 -13.83 1.45
C ASN A 194 18.29 -14.86 1.88
N ARG A 195 18.43 -15.46 3.08
CA ARG A 195 17.42 -16.37 3.62
C ARG A 195 16.11 -15.62 3.93
N LEU A 196 16.20 -14.46 4.58
CA LEU A 196 15.03 -13.68 5.00
C LEU A 196 14.26 -13.06 3.83
N THR A 197 14.92 -12.79 2.69
CA THR A 197 14.27 -12.27 1.47
C THR A 197 13.81 -13.36 0.50
N SER A 198 14.16 -14.63 0.76
CA SER A 198 13.72 -15.76 -0.06
C SER A 198 12.19 -15.99 -0.04
N GLU A 199 11.68 -16.76 -0.99
CA GLU A 199 10.24 -17.07 -1.10
C GLU A 199 9.67 -17.80 0.12
N ASN A 200 10.49 -18.64 0.77
CA ASN A 200 10.11 -19.47 1.91
C ASN A 200 10.72 -18.97 3.21
N CYS A 201 10.85 -17.65 3.37
CA CYS A 201 11.44 -17.09 4.58
C CYS A 201 10.68 -17.53 5.84
N ASP A 202 11.43 -17.95 6.85
CA ASP A 202 10.94 -18.26 8.18
C ASP A 202 11.98 -17.81 9.23
N LEU A 203 11.49 -17.58 10.44
CA LEU A 203 12.26 -17.07 11.56
C LEU A 203 12.53 -18.16 12.58
N THR A 204 13.78 -18.25 13.03
CA THR A 204 14.15 -19.07 14.18
C THR A 204 13.54 -18.53 15.47
N LYS A 205 13.63 -19.30 16.56
CA LYS A 205 13.12 -18.86 17.87
C LYS A 205 13.90 -17.64 18.37
N GLU A 206 15.20 -17.64 18.14
CA GLU A 206 16.14 -16.60 18.52
C GLU A 206 15.87 -15.31 17.71
N GLU A 207 15.62 -15.43 16.41
CA GLU A 207 15.25 -14.28 15.56
C GLU A 207 13.94 -13.64 15.99
N ARG A 208 12.95 -14.45 16.33
CA ARG A 208 11.66 -13.97 16.86
C ARG A 208 11.85 -13.26 18.21
N LEU A 209 12.77 -13.71 19.04
CA LEU A 209 13.09 -13.05 20.30
C LEU A 209 13.74 -11.69 20.04
N MET A 210 14.77 -11.63 19.18
CA MET A 210 15.43 -10.37 18.80
C MET A 210 14.44 -9.34 18.23
N ILE A 211 13.50 -9.77 17.37
CA ILE A 211 12.46 -8.88 16.84
C ILE A 211 11.54 -8.36 17.96
N ARG A 212 11.16 -9.20 18.93
CA ARG A 212 10.33 -8.76 20.07
C ARG A 212 11.06 -7.73 20.92
N GLU A 213 12.31 -8.00 21.29
CA GLU A 213 13.16 -7.08 22.05
C GLU A 213 13.38 -5.76 21.31
N PHE A 214 13.54 -5.81 19.99
CA PHE A 214 13.61 -4.61 19.15
C PHE A 214 12.32 -3.79 19.23
N LEU A 215 11.15 -4.43 19.12
CA LEU A 215 9.86 -3.74 19.14
C LEU A 215 9.52 -3.16 20.52
N GLU A 216 9.89 -3.83 21.60
CA GLU A 216 9.68 -3.37 22.98
C GLU A 216 10.41 -2.04 23.27
N GLN A 217 11.55 -1.78 22.62
CA GLN A 217 12.28 -0.51 22.75
C GLN A 217 11.49 0.71 22.23
N PHE A 218 10.46 0.50 21.41
CA PHE A 218 9.63 1.57 20.84
C PHE A 218 8.21 1.59 21.43
N GLY A 219 7.93 0.76 22.44
CA GLY A 219 6.61 0.51 22.99
C GLY A 219 6.20 1.38 24.18
N GLU A 220 6.71 2.61 24.30
CA GLU A 220 6.32 3.60 25.33
C GLU A 220 5.39 4.70 24.79
#